data_AF-A0AAF0DTQ5-F1
#
_entry.id   AF-A0AAF0DTQ5-F1
#
_cell.length_a   1.000
_cell.length_b   1.000
_cell.length_c   1.000
_cell.angle_alpha   90.00
_cell.angle_beta   90.00
_cell.angle_gamma   90.00
#
_symmetry.space_group_name_H-M   'P 1'
#
loop_
_entity.id
_entity.type
_entity.pdbx_description
1 polymer ?
#
loop_
_entity_poly.entity_id
_entity_poly.type
_entity_poly.pdbx_seq_one_letter_code
_entity_poly.pdbx_strand_id
1 'polypeptide(L)'
;MASGERRRLPTLLEVLERRTAAPVDLDTFYKFAYMCSEADAVEFWLDVTEHERMCAIYLYLDDDSAPVPLTGAWRGSGKHQDALYVHVDPEEKVPPRETKIALFDLVANAQRVYERYLVPGAAHEILLPESVRTSMAWPSEMHAMTGNTQELLRLFQLPRK
;
A
#
# COMPACT_ATOMS: atom_id res chain seq x y z
N MET A 1 20.01 -24.55 -15.52
CA MET A 1 21.30 -23.99 -15.08
C MET A 1 21.00 -22.79 -14.19
N ALA A 2 21.05 -22.96 -12.87
CA ALA A 2 20.77 -21.88 -11.93
C ALA A 2 22.09 -21.13 -11.64
N SER A 3 22.17 -19.92 -12.16
CA SER A 3 23.25 -18.95 -11.98
C SER A 3 23.54 -18.72 -10.50
N GLY A 4 24.79 -18.93 -10.10
CA GLY A 4 25.25 -18.63 -8.76
C GLY A 4 25.29 -17.13 -8.51
N GLU A 5 24.49 -16.62 -7.56
CA GLU A 5 24.69 -15.26 -7.04
C GLU A 5 24.01 -14.89 -5.70
N ARG A 6 23.35 -15.80 -4.97
CA ARG A 6 22.71 -15.44 -3.69
C ARG A 6 23.58 -15.82 -2.49
N ARG A 7 24.61 -15.01 -2.21
CA ARG A 7 25.51 -15.15 -1.03
C ARG A 7 24.94 -14.56 0.27
N ARG A 8 23.75 -13.98 0.25
CA ARG A 8 23.11 -13.38 1.43
C ARG A 8 21.68 -13.89 1.59
N LEU A 9 21.19 -13.89 2.83
CA LEU A 9 19.77 -14.03 3.11
C LEU A 9 19.01 -12.82 2.55
N PRO A 10 17.76 -13.01 2.09
CA PRO A 10 16.93 -11.90 1.67
C PRO A 10 16.67 -10.90 2.79
N THR A 11 16.46 -9.64 2.42
CA THR A 11 15.98 -8.61 3.36
C THR A 11 14.47 -8.74 3.58
N LEU A 12 13.96 -8.19 4.67
CA LEU A 12 12.52 -8.14 4.93
C LEU A 12 11.77 -7.45 3.77
N LEU A 13 12.31 -6.35 3.25
CA LEU A 13 11.70 -5.64 2.12
C LEU A 13 11.64 -6.51 0.86
N GLU A 14 12.70 -7.27 0.56
CA GLU A 14 12.69 -8.22 -0.57
C GLU A 14 11.59 -9.28 -0.43
N VAL A 15 11.34 -9.75 0.80
CA VAL A 15 10.27 -10.73 1.10
C VAL A 15 8.89 -10.08 0.96
N LEU A 16 8.69 -8.90 1.55
CA LEU A 16 7.42 -8.17 1.52
C LEU A 16 7.03 -7.77 0.08
N GLU A 17 8.01 -7.37 -0.74
CA GLU A 17 7.82 -7.05 -2.16
C GLU A 17 7.72 -8.27 -3.09
N ARG A 18 7.65 -9.50 -2.55
CA ARG A 18 7.56 -10.75 -3.32
C ARG A 18 8.72 -10.96 -4.30
N ARG A 19 9.91 -10.44 -3.99
CA ARG A 19 11.13 -10.59 -4.83
C ARG A 19 11.96 -11.82 -4.47
N THR A 20 11.43 -12.68 -3.60
CA THR A 20 12.08 -13.88 -3.09
C THR A 20 11.25 -15.12 -3.42
N ALA A 21 11.82 -16.30 -3.16
CA ALA A 21 11.15 -17.58 -3.36
C ALA A 21 11.41 -18.47 -2.15
N ALA A 22 10.67 -19.57 -2.04
CA ALA A 22 10.84 -20.58 -1.02
C ALA A 22 12.34 -20.94 -0.83
N PRO A 23 12.79 -21.12 0.43
CA PRO A 23 12.02 -21.19 1.67
C PRO A 23 11.82 -19.84 2.40
N VAL A 24 12.24 -18.70 1.81
CA VAL A 24 12.17 -17.37 2.44
C VAL A 24 11.36 -16.44 1.54
N ASP A 25 10.09 -16.76 1.35
CA ASP A 25 9.10 -15.99 0.59
C ASP A 25 8.03 -15.37 1.50
N LEU A 26 7.18 -14.52 0.92
CA LEU A 26 6.12 -13.82 1.64
C LEU A 26 5.15 -14.79 2.32
N ASP A 27 4.77 -15.87 1.64
CA ASP A 27 3.82 -16.86 2.17
C ASP A 27 4.39 -17.56 3.41
N THR A 28 5.65 -18.01 3.34
CA THR A 28 6.33 -18.65 4.47
C THR A 28 6.52 -17.66 5.61
N PHE A 29 6.89 -16.42 5.31
CA PHE A 29 7.05 -15.36 6.31
C PHE A 29 5.72 -15.00 6.98
N TYR A 30 4.63 -14.88 6.23
CA TYR A 30 3.29 -14.60 6.75
C TYR A 30 2.82 -15.71 7.69
N LYS A 31 3.00 -16.99 7.31
CA LYS A 31 2.70 -18.13 8.19
C LYS A 31 3.50 -18.08 9.49
N PHE A 32 4.78 -17.73 9.40
CA PHE A 32 5.62 -17.53 10.59
C PHE A 32 5.08 -16.40 11.47
N ALA A 33 4.78 -15.23 10.91
CA ALA A 33 4.23 -14.10 11.65
C ALA A 33 2.88 -14.44 12.31
N TYR A 34 2.02 -15.19 11.61
CA TYR A 34 0.75 -15.68 12.15
C TYR A 34 0.96 -16.60 13.36
N MET A 35 1.92 -17.53 13.30
CA MET A 35 2.26 -18.39 14.44
C MET A 35 2.84 -17.62 15.62
N CYS A 36 3.47 -16.46 15.38
CA CYS A 36 3.99 -15.57 16.42
C CYS A 36 2.95 -14.56 16.93
N SER A 37 1.72 -14.56 16.41
CA SER A 37 0.69 -13.54 16.71
C SER A 37 1.09 -12.11 16.31
N GLU A 38 1.91 -11.97 15.27
CA GLU A 38 2.43 -10.69 14.74
C GLU A 38 2.03 -10.47 13.27
N ALA A 39 1.01 -11.21 12.79
CA ALA A 39 0.54 -11.12 11.41
C ALA A 39 -0.03 -9.73 11.08
N ASP A 40 -0.62 -9.03 12.06
CA ASP A 40 -1.27 -7.74 11.85
C ASP A 40 -0.32 -6.69 11.28
N ALA A 41 0.96 -6.68 11.68
CA ALA A 41 1.95 -5.76 11.14
C ALA A 41 2.25 -6.03 9.66
N VAL A 42 2.23 -7.31 9.25
CA VAL A 42 2.43 -7.72 7.86
C VAL A 42 1.19 -7.37 7.02
N GLU A 43 -0.01 -7.63 7.55
CA GLU A 43 -1.27 -7.28 6.89
C GLU A 43 -1.42 -5.76 6.73
N PHE A 44 -1.08 -5.00 7.77
CA PHE A 44 -1.07 -3.54 7.72
C PHE A 44 -0.14 -3.01 6.61
N TRP A 45 1.07 -3.55 6.49
CA TRP A 45 2.00 -3.16 5.43
C TRP A 45 1.44 -3.46 4.03
N LEU A 46 0.81 -4.63 3.85
CA LEU A 46 0.19 -5.01 2.57
C LEU A 46 -0.98 -4.09 2.21
N ASP A 47 -1.86 -3.81 3.18
CA ASP A 47 -3.01 -2.93 3.00
C ASP A 47 -2.59 -1.47 2.67
N VAL A 48 -1.56 -0.94 3.34
CA VAL A 48 -1.01 0.39 3.06
C VAL A 48 -0.35 0.44 1.68
N THR A 49 0.43 -0.58 1.31
CA THR A 49 1.07 -0.68 -0.01
C THR A 49 0.03 -0.70 -1.14
N GLU A 50 -1.08 -1.41 -0.95
CA GLU A 50 -2.19 -1.39 -1.90
C GLU A 50 -2.88 -0.01 -1.95
N HIS A 51 -3.06 0.65 -0.81
CA HIS A 51 -3.59 2.00 -0.78
C HIS A 51 -2.71 3.01 -1.54
N GLU A 52 -1.39 2.89 -1.41
CA GLU A 52 -0.42 3.68 -2.20
C GLU A 52 -0.57 3.40 -3.70
N ARG A 53 -0.73 2.13 -4.09
CA ARG A 53 -0.98 1.75 -5.49
C ARG A 53 -2.28 2.37 -6.02
N MET A 54 -3.36 2.35 -5.22
CA MET A 54 -4.62 3.00 -5.56
C MET A 54 -4.44 4.52 -5.74
N CYS A 55 -3.69 5.17 -4.85
CA CYS A 55 -3.35 6.60 -4.95
C CYS A 55 -2.57 6.91 -6.23
N ALA A 56 -1.58 6.09 -6.60
CA ALA A 56 -0.84 6.25 -7.84
C ALA A 56 -1.75 6.13 -9.07
N ILE A 57 -2.66 5.15 -9.08
CA ILE A 57 -3.65 4.99 -10.14
C ILE A 57 -4.53 6.23 -10.24
N TYR A 58 -5.06 6.69 -9.10
CA TYR A 58 -5.87 7.89 -9.07
C TYR A 58 -5.08 9.09 -9.62
N LEU A 59 -3.84 9.34 -9.19
CA LEU A 59 -3.11 10.53 -9.62
C LEU A 59 -2.61 10.50 -11.07
N TYR A 60 -2.28 9.32 -11.60
CA TYR A 60 -1.48 9.22 -12.82
C TYR A 60 -2.13 8.44 -13.98
N LEU A 61 -3.17 7.63 -13.77
CA LEU A 61 -3.78 6.84 -14.86
C LEU A 61 -4.87 7.55 -15.68
N ASP A 62 -5.11 8.84 -15.46
CA ASP A 62 -6.03 9.64 -16.31
C ASP A 62 -5.33 10.33 -17.49
N ASP A 63 -4.00 10.39 -17.48
CA ASP A 63 -3.19 10.93 -18.57
C ASP A 63 -2.48 9.74 -19.24
N ASP A 64 -2.20 9.81 -20.55
CA ASP A 64 -1.50 8.74 -21.33
C ASP A 64 -0.07 8.44 -20.81
N SER A 65 0.31 9.02 -19.67
CA SER A 65 1.56 8.84 -18.97
C SER A 65 1.48 7.65 -18.01
N ALA A 66 2.37 6.68 -18.21
CA ALA A 66 2.45 5.44 -17.45
C ALA A 66 2.46 5.65 -15.91
N PRO A 67 1.89 4.73 -15.13
CA PRO A 67 1.84 4.86 -13.67
C PRO A 67 3.26 4.90 -13.08
N VAL A 68 3.53 5.92 -12.27
CA VAL A 68 4.78 6.04 -11.51
C VAL A 68 4.63 5.27 -10.20
N PRO A 69 5.49 4.28 -9.89
CA PRO A 69 5.43 3.57 -8.61
C PRO A 69 5.79 4.51 -7.44
N LEU A 70 4.91 4.61 -6.44
CA LEU A 70 5.15 5.39 -5.21
C LEU A 70 6.17 4.69 -4.29
N THR A 71 6.24 3.36 -4.34
CA THR A 71 7.28 2.58 -3.66
C THR A 71 8.58 2.62 -4.47
N GLY A 72 9.27 3.77 -4.45
CA GLY A 72 10.69 3.86 -4.80
C GLY A 72 11.16 4.98 -5.73
N ALA A 73 10.32 5.92 -6.18
CA ALA A 73 10.78 6.95 -7.13
C ALA A 73 10.19 8.36 -6.94
N TRP A 74 10.32 8.95 -5.74
CA TRP A 74 10.51 10.41 -5.68
C TRP A 74 12.01 10.71 -5.78
N ARG A 75 12.52 10.87 -7.01
CA ARG A 75 13.85 11.40 -7.29
C ARG A 75 13.69 12.74 -8.01
N GLY A 76 13.88 13.84 -7.29
CA GLY A 76 14.22 15.11 -7.93
C GLY A 76 15.41 14.88 -8.85
N SER A 77 15.29 15.32 -10.11
CA SER A 77 16.36 15.49 -11.10
C SER A 77 17.52 14.49 -11.00
N GLY A 78 17.40 13.33 -11.63
CA GLY A 78 18.54 12.40 -11.72
C GLY A 78 18.21 11.14 -12.46
N LYS A 79 18.90 10.92 -13.58
CA LYS A 79 18.78 9.77 -14.46
C LYS A 79 19.17 8.49 -13.71
N HIS A 80 18.22 7.58 -13.48
CA HIS A 80 18.42 6.12 -13.45
C HIS A 80 17.05 5.47 -13.51
N GLN A 81 16.73 4.93 -14.68
CA GLN A 81 15.50 4.20 -14.98
C GLN A 81 15.77 2.72 -14.74
N ASP A 82 15.03 2.11 -13.82
CA ASP A 82 14.65 0.71 -13.85
C ASP A 82 13.37 0.60 -13.02
N ALA A 83 12.24 0.52 -13.71
CA ALA A 83 10.92 0.54 -13.12
C ALA A 83 10.67 -0.78 -12.36
N LEU A 84 10.48 -0.66 -11.04
CA LEU A 84 10.04 -1.72 -10.14
C LEU A 84 8.57 -2.04 -10.45
N TYR A 85 8.33 -3.07 -11.27
CA TYR A 85 7.02 -3.69 -11.35
C TYR A 85 6.94 -4.81 -10.32
N VAL A 86 5.86 -4.84 -9.55
CA VAL A 86 5.49 -6.00 -8.74
C VAL A 86 5.42 -7.20 -9.68
N HIS A 87 6.18 -8.26 -9.39
CA HIS A 87 5.95 -9.56 -10.01
C HIS A 87 4.58 -10.04 -9.52
N VAL A 88 3.56 -9.75 -10.30
CA VAL A 88 2.23 -10.33 -10.10
C VAL A 88 2.35 -11.80 -10.49
N ASP A 89 2.07 -12.69 -9.54
CA ASP A 89 1.97 -14.12 -9.81
C ASP A 89 0.99 -14.33 -10.97
N PRO A 90 1.34 -15.14 -12.00
CA PRO A 90 0.52 -15.28 -13.20
C PRO A 90 -0.88 -15.89 -12.96
N GLU A 91 -1.16 -16.35 -11.74
CA GLU A 91 -2.41 -17.01 -11.33
C GLU A 91 -3.28 -16.16 -10.39
N GLU A 92 -2.78 -15.02 -9.90
CA GLU A 92 -3.61 -14.04 -9.22
C GLU A 92 -4.40 -13.30 -10.30
N LYS A 93 -5.74 -13.41 -10.29
CA LYS A 93 -6.64 -12.77 -11.25
C LYS A 93 -6.35 -11.27 -11.30
N VAL A 94 -5.48 -10.87 -12.24
CA VAL A 94 -5.21 -9.47 -12.57
C VAL A 94 -6.56 -8.86 -12.93
N PRO A 95 -7.10 -7.92 -12.14
CA PRO A 95 -8.32 -7.23 -12.54
C PRO A 95 -8.05 -6.57 -13.90
N PRO A 96 -9.04 -6.59 -14.82
CA PRO A 96 -8.85 -6.05 -16.16
C PRO A 96 -8.32 -4.61 -16.07
N ARG A 97 -7.43 -4.28 -17.02
CA ARG A 97 -6.53 -3.11 -17.12
C ARG A 97 -7.19 -1.71 -17.12
N GLU A 98 -8.38 -1.54 -16.57
CA GLU A 98 -9.22 -0.35 -16.76
C GLU A 98 -10.07 0.05 -15.54
N THR A 99 -9.73 -0.35 -14.32
CA THR A 99 -10.41 0.22 -13.15
C THR A 99 -9.86 1.61 -12.86
N LYS A 100 -10.50 2.63 -13.44
CA LYS A 100 -10.43 4.00 -12.92
C LYS A 100 -10.80 3.97 -11.44
N ILE A 101 -9.85 4.32 -10.59
CA ILE A 101 -10.10 4.49 -9.15
C ILE A 101 -10.72 5.87 -8.96
N ALA A 102 -11.89 5.94 -8.34
CA ALA A 102 -12.50 7.20 -7.95
C ALA A 102 -11.94 7.67 -6.60
N LEU A 103 -12.07 8.97 -6.31
CA LEU A 103 -11.66 9.51 -5.01
C LEU A 103 -12.41 8.84 -3.85
N PHE A 104 -13.67 8.48 -4.07
CA PHE A 104 -14.47 7.75 -3.09
C PHE A 104 -13.83 6.40 -2.73
N ASP A 105 -13.31 5.66 -3.73
CA ASP A 105 -12.66 4.37 -3.51
C ASP A 105 -11.38 4.51 -2.67
N LEU A 106 -10.61 5.59 -2.89
CA LEU A 106 -9.44 5.91 -2.06
C LEU A 106 -9.87 6.14 -0.60
N VAL A 107 -10.85 7.00 -0.37
CA VAL A 107 -11.28 7.35 0.97
C VAL A 107 -11.89 6.16 1.69
N ALA A 108 -12.71 5.36 1.01
CA ALA A 108 -13.29 4.14 1.57
C ALA A 108 -12.21 3.12 1.95
N ASN A 109 -11.18 2.94 1.11
CA ASN A 109 -10.08 2.05 1.41
C ASN A 109 -9.24 2.57 2.60
N ALA A 110 -8.87 3.85 2.60
CA ALA A 110 -8.12 4.47 3.70
C ALA A 110 -8.89 4.40 5.03
N GLN A 111 -10.20 4.66 5.02
CA GLN A 111 -11.04 4.52 6.19
C GLN A 111 -11.03 3.08 6.73
N ARG A 112 -11.18 2.08 5.85
CA ARG A 112 -11.11 0.66 6.24
C ARG A 112 -9.78 0.30 6.91
N VAL A 113 -8.65 0.78 6.35
CA VAL A 113 -7.31 0.57 6.92
C VAL A 113 -7.20 1.28 8.28
N TYR A 114 -7.68 2.52 8.38
CA TYR A 114 -7.66 3.27 9.63
C TYR A 114 -8.47 2.57 10.74
N GLU A 115 -9.71 2.17 10.44
CA GLU A 115 -10.60 1.50 11.40
C GLU A 115 -10.08 0.14 11.85
N ARG A 116 -9.41 -0.60 10.96
CA ARG A 116 -8.86 -1.92 11.28
C ARG A 116 -7.63 -1.86 12.17
N TYR A 117 -6.72 -0.93 11.92
CA TYR A 117 -5.37 -0.94 12.51
C TYR A 117 -5.04 0.25 13.41
N LEU A 118 -5.68 1.41 13.21
CA LEU A 118 -5.24 2.67 13.84
C LEU A 118 -6.22 3.21 14.89
N VAL A 119 -7.45 2.71 14.94
CA VAL A 119 -8.41 3.02 16.00
C VAL A 119 -7.97 2.36 17.31
N PRO A 120 -7.85 3.10 18.43
CA PRO A 120 -7.54 2.50 19.72
C PRO A 120 -8.57 1.44 20.13
N GLY A 121 -8.10 0.25 20.50
CA GLY A 121 -8.93 -0.89 20.84
C GLY A 121 -9.46 -1.69 19.63
N ALA A 122 -9.01 -1.39 18.42
CA ALA A 122 -9.31 -2.22 17.26
C ALA A 122 -8.74 -3.63 17.44
N ALA A 123 -9.41 -4.64 16.87
CA ALA A 123 -9.00 -6.04 17.01
C ALA A 123 -7.60 -6.32 16.44
N HIS A 124 -7.18 -5.53 15.45
CA HIS A 124 -5.89 -5.61 14.78
C HIS A 124 -5.05 -4.34 15.01
N GLU A 125 -5.22 -3.70 16.17
CA GLU A 125 -4.56 -2.43 16.48
C GLU A 125 -3.02 -2.54 16.40
N ILE A 126 -2.40 -1.67 15.59
CA ILE A 126 -0.95 -1.54 15.50
C ILE A 126 -0.46 -0.50 16.51
N LEU A 127 0.49 -0.90 17.35
CA LEU A 127 1.10 -0.02 18.34
C LEU A 127 2.13 0.89 17.68
N LEU A 128 1.83 2.18 17.64
CA LEU A 128 2.67 3.23 17.08
C LEU A 128 2.91 4.33 18.11
N PRO A 129 4.02 5.08 18.06
CA PRO A 129 4.25 6.24 18.90
C PRO A 129 3.12 7.28 18.76
N GLU A 130 2.78 7.94 19.86
CA GLU A 130 1.67 8.92 19.91
C GLU A 130 1.82 10.05 18.89
N SER A 131 3.05 10.51 18.66
CA SER A 131 3.34 11.52 17.63
C SER A 131 2.92 11.10 16.23
N VAL A 132 3.08 9.81 15.89
CA VAL A 132 2.69 9.24 14.60
C VAL A 132 1.17 9.09 14.55
N ARG A 133 0.54 8.60 15.63
CA ARG A 133 -0.93 8.47 15.72
C ARG A 133 -1.65 9.80 15.56
N THR A 134 -1.16 10.85 16.21
CA THR A 134 -1.73 12.20 16.11
C THR A 134 -1.65 12.72 14.68
N SER A 135 -0.54 12.47 13.97
CA SER A 135 -0.36 12.93 12.58
C SER A 135 -1.26 12.21 11.56
N MET A 136 -1.70 10.99 11.88
CA MET A 136 -2.56 10.16 11.02
C MET A 136 -4.02 10.17 11.47
N ALA A 137 -4.40 11.04 12.42
CA ALA A 137 -5.73 11.08 12.97
C ALA A 137 -6.77 11.31 11.86
N TRP A 138 -7.77 10.43 11.82
CA TRP A 138 -8.84 10.53 10.83
C TRP A 138 -9.78 11.69 11.18
N PRO A 139 -10.23 12.52 10.22
CA PRO A 139 -11.10 13.65 10.52
C PRO A 139 -12.43 13.21 11.15
N SER A 140 -12.78 13.76 12.30
CA SER A 140 -14.02 13.44 13.03
C SER A 140 -15.29 13.72 12.22
N GLU A 141 -15.22 14.65 11.28
CA GLU A 141 -16.31 15.12 10.41
C GLU A 141 -16.76 14.07 9.37
N MET A 142 -16.04 12.95 9.25
CA MET A 142 -16.26 11.93 8.22
C MET A 142 -17.62 11.23 8.31
N HIS A 143 -18.18 11.04 9.50
CA HIS A 143 -19.48 10.38 9.70
C HIS A 143 -20.67 11.17 9.12
N ALA A 144 -20.48 12.45 8.79
CA ALA A 144 -21.51 13.31 8.22
C ALA A 144 -21.45 13.42 6.68
N MET A 145 -20.52 12.71 6.03
CA MET A 145 -20.21 12.95 4.63
C MET A 145 -21.23 12.32 3.66
N THR A 146 -21.48 13.06 2.58
CA THR A 146 -22.43 12.66 1.53
C THR A 146 -21.80 11.81 0.42
N GLY A 147 -20.47 11.59 0.46
CA GLY A 147 -19.71 10.99 -0.63
C GLY A 147 -19.42 11.96 -1.78
N ASN A 148 -19.70 13.25 -1.62
CA ASN A 148 -19.43 14.27 -2.64
C ASN A 148 -17.92 14.46 -2.85
N THR A 149 -17.46 14.33 -4.09
CA THR A 149 -16.05 14.50 -4.48
C THR A 149 -15.47 15.86 -4.08
N GLN A 150 -16.24 16.95 -4.17
CA GLN A 150 -15.76 18.28 -3.79
C GLN A 150 -15.53 18.43 -2.28
N GLU A 151 -16.36 17.74 -1.49
CA GLU A 151 -16.25 17.69 -0.03
C GLU A 151 -14.99 16.92 0.36
N LEU A 152 -14.77 15.75 -0.27
CA LEU A 152 -13.58 14.91 -0.08
C LEU A 152 -12.27 15.62 -0.47
N LEU A 153 -12.23 16.29 -1.62
CA LEU A 153 -11.03 17.01 -2.08
C LEU A 153 -10.61 18.12 -1.10
N ARG A 154 -11.58 18.83 -0.52
CA ARG A 154 -11.31 19.87 0.47
C ARG A 154 -10.78 19.30 1.76
N LEU A 155 -11.39 18.23 2.26
CA LEU A 155 -11.03 17.62 3.53
C LEU A 155 -9.61 17.04 3.50
N PHE A 156 -9.26 16.33 2.43
CA PHE A 156 -7.94 15.69 2.27
C PHE A 156 -6.89 16.58 1.59
N GLN A 157 -7.22 17.84 1.27
CA GLN A 157 -6.33 18.81 0.64
C GLN A 157 -5.67 18.28 -0.66
N LEU A 158 -6.38 17.44 -1.40
CA LEU A 158 -5.86 16.79 -2.61
C LEU A 158 -5.92 17.74 -3.82
N PRO A 159 -4.94 17.66 -4.75
CA PRO A 159 -4.98 18.42 -5.98
C PRO A 159 -6.22 18.03 -6.80
N ARG A 160 -6.88 19.02 -7.38
CA ARG A 160 -7.98 18.80 -8.33
C ARG A 160 -7.41 18.21 -9.63
N LYS A 161 -8.05 17.16 -10.14
CA LYS A 161 -7.88 16.73 -11.53
C LYS A 161 -8.52 17.75 -12.47
#